data_AF-A0A1M6BLG4-F1
#
_entry.id   AF-A0A1M6BLG4-F1
#
_cell.length_a   1.000
_cell.length_b   1.000
_cell.length_c   1.000
_cell.angle_alpha   90.00
_cell.angle_beta   90.00
_cell.angle_gamma   90.00
#
_symmetry.space_group_name_H-M   'P 1'
#
loop_
_entity.id
_entity.type
_entity.pdbx_description
1 polymer ?
#
loop_
_entity_poly.entity_id
_entity_poly.type
_entity_poly.pdbx_seq_one_letter_code
_entity_poly.pdbx_strand_id
1 'polypeptide(L)'
;MKVIFDPQASLEFQYSVEPLNIAHKAALDAIRHYHSLDELFKFAHQGHGYGDSDGYFGITYSNDLDDYDRANDQCIPEGFVQVYAGYGDSYSEDYLITEAEYLNLLEQFFRLNERIDLADNLPY
;
A
#
# COMPACT_ATOMS: atom_id res chain seq x y z
N MET A 1 13.58 -0.06 6.84
CA MET A 1 13.49 -0.92 5.64
C MET A 1 14.83 -0.95 4.92
N LYS A 2 15.09 -1.99 4.12
CA LYS A 2 16.31 -2.13 3.33
C LYS A 2 15.94 -2.29 1.86
N VAL A 3 16.54 -1.50 0.97
CA VAL A 3 16.42 -1.71 -0.47
C VAL A 3 17.34 -2.87 -0.85
N ILE A 4 16.79 -3.87 -1.53
CA ILE A 4 17.50 -5.02 -2.07
C ILE A 4 17.51 -4.87 -3.59
N PHE A 5 18.71 -4.98 -4.16
CA PHE A 5 18.89 -5.10 -5.60
C PHE A 5 19.09 -6.58 -5.96
N ASP A 6 18.21 -7.12 -6.79
CA ASP A 6 18.34 -8.44 -7.41
C ASP A 6 18.64 -8.30 -8.92
N PRO A 7 19.91 -8.44 -9.34
CA PRO A 7 20.28 -8.31 -10.75
C PRO A 7 19.74 -9.43 -11.65
N GLN A 8 19.16 -10.49 -11.09
CA GLN A 8 18.62 -11.63 -11.84
C GLN A 8 17.10 -11.55 -12.03
N ALA A 9 16.42 -10.62 -11.36
CA ALA A 9 14.98 -10.40 -11.52
C ALA A 9 14.67 -9.64 -12.83
N SER A 10 13.42 -9.72 -13.31
CA SER A 10 12.97 -8.84 -14.40
C SER A 10 13.09 -7.38 -13.97
N LEU A 11 13.24 -6.47 -14.94
CA LEU A 11 13.57 -5.06 -14.70
C LEU A 11 12.62 -4.40 -13.66
N GLU A 12 11.35 -4.78 -13.70
CA GLU A 12 10.27 -4.34 -12.80
C GLU A 12 10.41 -4.83 -11.34
N PHE A 13 11.29 -5.81 -11.08
CA PHE A 13 11.55 -6.41 -9.77
C PHE A 13 13.02 -6.33 -9.33
N GLN A 14 13.89 -5.71 -10.13
CA GLN A 14 15.32 -5.62 -9.81
C GLN A 14 15.60 -4.87 -8.52
N TYR A 15 14.72 -3.95 -8.14
CA TYR A 15 14.78 -3.32 -6.84
C TYR A 15 13.52 -3.70 -6.06
N SER A 16 13.73 -4.18 -4.84
CA SER A 16 12.66 -4.49 -3.90
C SER A 16 12.93 -3.84 -2.56
N VAL A 17 11.86 -3.46 -1.87
CA VAL A 17 11.94 -3.10 -0.47
C VAL A 17 11.75 -4.38 0.33
N GLU A 18 12.71 -4.72 1.19
CA GLU A 18 12.53 -5.81 2.15
C GLU A 18 11.49 -5.37 3.19
N PRO A 19 10.31 -6.02 3.22
CA PRO A 19 9.29 -5.67 4.20
C PRO A 19 9.79 -6.03 5.61
N LEU A 20 9.55 -5.15 6.58
CA LEU A 20 9.99 -5.38 7.97
C LEU A 20 9.21 -6.50 8.66
N ASN A 21 7.97 -6.71 8.22
CA ASN A 21 7.04 -7.69 8.74
C ASN A 21 6.01 -8.05 7.65
N ILE A 22 5.13 -9.01 7.94
CA ILE A 22 4.14 -9.48 6.98
C ILE A 22 3.11 -8.41 6.58
N ALA A 23 2.80 -7.45 7.46
CA ALA A 23 1.88 -6.35 7.15
C ALA A 23 2.48 -5.38 6.12
N HIS A 24 3.77 -5.06 6.24
CA HIS A 24 4.49 -4.27 5.23
C HIS A 24 4.58 -5.01 3.90
N LYS A 25 4.72 -6.35 3.94
CA LYS A 25 4.68 -7.18 2.74
C LYS A 25 3.31 -7.08 2.06
N ALA A 26 2.23 -7.23 2.81
CA ALA A 26 0.86 -7.09 2.29
C ALA A 26 0.65 -5.72 1.64
N ALA A 27 1.12 -4.64 2.27
CA ALA A 27 1.00 -3.29 1.71
C ALA A 27 1.79 -3.14 0.40
N LEU A 28 3.02 -3.67 0.33
CA LEU A 28 3.80 -3.67 -0.91
C LEU A 28 3.14 -4.51 -1.99
N ASP A 29 2.55 -5.65 -1.65
CA ASP A 29 1.81 -6.47 -2.59
C ASP A 29 0.59 -5.71 -3.12
N ALA A 30 -0.16 -5.01 -2.26
CA ALA A 30 -1.29 -4.18 -2.69
C ALA A 30 -0.88 -3.01 -3.60
N ILE A 31 0.24 -2.35 -3.28
CA ILE A 31 0.82 -1.30 -4.13
C ILE A 31 1.21 -1.87 -5.51
N ARG A 32 1.85 -3.03 -5.54
CA ARG A 32 2.32 -3.68 -6.80
C ARG A 32 1.19 -4.17 -7.70
N HIS A 33 0.08 -4.61 -7.11
CA HIS A 33 -1.08 -5.09 -7.88
C HIS A 33 -1.88 -3.94 -8.50
N TYR A 34 -1.69 -2.69 -8.05
CA TYR A 34 -2.35 -1.55 -8.67
C TYR A 34 -1.59 -1.07 -9.90
N HIS A 35 -2.29 -0.97 -11.03
CA HIS A 35 -1.64 -0.76 -12.34
C HIS A 35 -1.15 0.67 -12.60
N SER A 36 -1.66 1.68 -11.90
CA SER A 36 -1.41 3.09 -12.20
C SER A 36 -0.73 3.82 -11.04
N LEU A 37 0.54 4.20 -11.24
CA LEU A 37 1.31 4.96 -10.26
C LEU A 37 0.72 6.34 -9.97
N ASP A 38 0.17 7.01 -11.00
CA ASP A 38 -0.44 8.33 -10.85
C ASP A 38 -1.75 8.25 -10.05
N GLU A 39 -2.49 7.16 -10.16
CA GLU A 39 -3.71 6.94 -9.36
C GLU A 39 -3.35 6.57 -7.92
N LEU A 40 -2.37 5.69 -7.69
CA LEU A 40 -1.84 5.43 -6.34
C LEU A 40 -1.45 6.73 -5.63
N PHE A 41 -0.78 7.64 -6.34
CA PHE A 41 -0.43 8.95 -5.80
C PHE A 41 -1.68 9.79 -5.44
N LYS A 42 -2.70 9.82 -6.32
CA LYS A 42 -3.94 10.54 -6.05
C LYS A 42 -4.68 10.00 -4.83
N PHE A 43 -4.77 8.67 -4.70
CA PHE A 43 -5.39 8.01 -3.55
C PHE A 43 -4.69 8.40 -2.25
N ALA A 44 -3.37 8.26 -2.20
CA ALA A 44 -2.57 8.68 -1.05
C ALA A 44 -2.75 10.18 -0.73
N HIS A 45 -2.72 11.05 -1.75
CA HIS A 45 -2.89 12.49 -1.56
C HIS A 45 -4.28 12.88 -1.05
N GLN A 46 -5.31 12.10 -1.39
CA GLN A 46 -6.69 12.33 -0.95
C GLN A 46 -7.00 11.67 0.40
N GLY A 47 -6.08 10.87 0.95
CA GLY A 47 -6.38 10.02 2.11
C GLY A 47 -7.51 9.03 1.81
N HIS A 48 -7.52 8.49 0.60
CA HIS A 48 -8.53 7.55 0.10
C HIS A 48 -7.91 6.22 -0.27
N GLY A 49 -8.69 5.17 -0.01
CA GLY A 49 -8.37 3.79 -0.34
C GLY A 49 -8.55 3.46 -1.81
N TYR A 50 -8.07 2.28 -2.17
CA TYR A 50 -8.21 1.69 -3.50
C TYR A 50 -8.24 0.18 -3.40
N GLY A 51 -8.84 -0.45 -4.41
CA GLY A 51 -8.79 -1.89 -4.62
C GLY A 51 -8.39 -2.24 -6.05
N ASP A 52 -7.71 -3.36 -6.23
CA ASP A 52 -7.49 -3.93 -7.55
C ASP A 52 -8.81 -4.40 -8.20
N SER A 53 -8.78 -4.69 -9.49
CA SER A 53 -9.99 -5.05 -10.26
C SER A 53 -10.66 -6.34 -9.79
N ASP A 54 -9.88 -7.23 -9.17
CA ASP A 54 -10.34 -8.53 -8.70
C ASP A 54 -10.74 -8.51 -7.21
N GLY A 55 -10.56 -7.38 -6.53
CA GLY A 55 -10.94 -7.16 -5.13
C GLY A 55 -10.09 -7.92 -4.12
N TYR A 56 -8.93 -8.45 -4.55
CA TYR A 56 -8.05 -9.22 -3.67
C TYR A 56 -7.01 -8.34 -2.98
N PHE A 57 -6.65 -7.18 -3.53
CA PHE A 57 -5.68 -6.30 -2.89
C PHE A 57 -6.16 -4.88 -2.79
N GLY A 58 -5.76 -4.22 -1.71
CA GLY A 58 -6.01 -2.80 -1.59
C GLY A 58 -5.72 -2.23 -0.22
N ILE A 59 -6.07 -0.95 -0.10
CA ILE A 59 -5.88 -0.11 1.08
C ILE A 59 -7.21 0.55 1.38
N THR A 60 -7.58 0.64 2.65
CA THR A 60 -8.76 1.38 3.12
C THR A 60 -8.32 2.34 4.21
N TYR A 61 -8.73 3.60 4.11
CA TYR A 61 -8.55 4.61 5.16
C TYR A 61 -9.75 4.65 6.10
N SER A 62 -9.55 5.16 7.31
CA SER A 62 -10.64 5.35 8.29
C SER A 62 -11.79 6.24 7.78
N ASN A 63 -11.48 7.17 6.89
CA ASN A 63 -12.46 8.06 6.26
C ASN A 63 -13.23 7.42 5.10
N ASP A 64 -12.78 6.27 4.59
CA ASP A 64 -13.49 5.54 3.53
C ASP A 64 -14.67 4.74 4.08
N LEU A 65 -14.62 4.40 5.37
CA LEU A 65 -15.71 3.69 6.03
C LEU A 65 -16.98 4.55 6.01
N ASP A 66 -18.09 3.99 5.59
CA ASP A 66 -19.38 4.66 5.64
C ASP A 66 -20.13 4.39 6.96
N ASP A 67 -21.35 4.90 7.10
CA ASP A 67 -22.16 4.68 8.32
C ASP A 67 -22.56 3.21 8.49
N TYR A 68 -22.68 2.46 7.39
CA TYR A 68 -23.00 1.04 7.41
C TYR A 68 -21.80 0.22 7.89
N ASP A 69 -20.60 0.51 7.41
CA ASP A 69 -19.36 -0.16 7.84
C ASP A 69 -19.14 0.02 9.35
N ARG A 70 -19.26 1.27 9.82
CA ARG A 70 -19.14 1.60 11.25
C ARG A 70 -20.21 0.93 12.11
N ALA A 71 -21.43 0.77 11.58
CA ALA A 71 -22.50 0.07 12.27
C ALA A 71 -22.29 -1.46 12.36
N ASN A 72 -21.40 -2.02 11.52
CA ASN A 72 -20.98 -3.42 11.55
C ASN A 72 -19.66 -3.63 12.32
N ASP A 73 -19.35 -2.73 13.26
CA ASP A 73 -18.15 -2.77 14.10
C ASP A 73 -16.81 -2.73 13.33
N GLN A 74 -16.81 -2.31 12.06
CA GLN A 74 -15.57 -2.02 11.35
C GLN A 74 -14.96 -0.71 11.88
N CYS A 75 -13.68 -0.77 12.21
CA CYS A 75 -12.96 0.38 12.75
C CYS A 75 -11.50 0.36 12.30
N ILE A 76 -11.10 1.42 11.61
CA ILE A 76 -9.71 1.72 11.30
C ILE A 76 -9.35 2.93 12.17
N PRO A 77 -8.36 2.82 13.08
CA PRO A 77 -7.95 3.94 13.92
C PRO A 77 -7.49 5.15 13.08
N GLU A 78 -7.64 6.36 13.61
CA GLU A 78 -7.09 7.57 13.00
C GLU A 78 -5.56 7.45 12.86
N GLY A 79 -5.03 7.83 11.69
CA GLY A 79 -3.61 7.68 11.35
C GLY A 79 -3.19 6.24 11.02
N PHE A 80 -4.14 5.32 10.84
CA PHE A 80 -3.91 3.97 10.34
C PHE A 80 -4.64 3.73 9.01
N VAL A 81 -4.12 2.77 8.26
CA VAL A 81 -4.78 2.20 7.09
C VAL A 81 -4.95 0.71 7.28
N GLN A 82 -6.04 0.18 6.75
CA GLN A 82 -6.26 -1.26 6.62
C GLN A 82 -5.71 -1.71 5.27
N VAL A 83 -5.04 -2.87 5.28
CA VAL A 83 -4.45 -3.50 4.12
C VAL A 83 -5.08 -4.87 3.97
N TYR A 84 -5.72 -5.12 2.83
CA TYR A 84 -6.23 -6.44 2.48
C TYR A 84 -5.38 -7.04 1.36
N ALA A 85 -5.03 -8.32 1.51
CA ALA A 85 -4.22 -9.09 0.57
C ALA A 85 -4.75 -10.52 0.49
N GLY A 86 -5.53 -10.79 -0.55
CA GLY A 86 -6.42 -11.95 -0.69
C GLY A 86 -5.76 -13.22 -1.22
N TYR A 87 -4.48 -13.19 -1.58
CA TYR A 87 -3.68 -14.39 -1.86
C TYR A 87 -2.16 -14.13 -1.74
N GLY A 88 -1.36 -15.20 -1.70
CA GLY A 88 0.11 -15.17 -1.62
C GLY A 88 0.65 -15.29 -0.19
N ASP A 89 1.98 -15.11 -0.02
CA ASP A 89 2.66 -15.32 1.27
C ASP A 89 2.26 -14.31 2.36
N SER A 90 1.50 -13.28 2.00
CA SER A 90 0.98 -12.23 2.88
C SER A 90 -0.50 -12.43 3.25
N TYR A 91 -1.15 -13.51 2.79
CA TYR A 91 -2.58 -13.72 3.00
C TYR A 91 -2.99 -13.82 4.49
N SER A 92 -3.89 -12.93 4.94
CA SER A 92 -4.63 -13.02 6.21
C SER A 92 -5.93 -12.22 6.12
N GLU A 93 -6.77 -12.25 7.17
CA GLU A 93 -8.06 -11.55 7.19
C GLU A 93 -7.92 -10.06 6.88
N ASP A 94 -7.01 -9.33 7.56
CA ASP A 94 -6.65 -7.93 7.27
C ASP A 94 -5.42 -7.52 8.08
N TYR A 95 -4.64 -6.54 7.62
CA TYR A 95 -3.58 -5.91 8.43
C TYR A 95 -3.86 -4.44 8.70
N LEU A 96 -3.44 -3.95 9.86
CA LEU A 96 -3.37 -2.54 10.17
C LEU A 96 -1.91 -2.09 10.21
N ILE A 97 -1.59 -1.03 9.46
CA ILE A 97 -0.32 -0.31 9.55
C ILE A 97 -0.60 1.17 9.73
N THR A 98 0.35 1.92 10.26
CA THR A 98 0.19 3.37 10.31
C THR A 98 0.20 3.94 8.90
N GLU A 99 -0.54 5.03 8.70
CA GLU A 99 -0.54 5.77 7.44
C GLU A 99 0.89 6.22 7.07
N ALA A 100 1.69 6.62 8.06
CA ALA A 100 3.09 6.97 7.87
C ALA A 100 3.94 5.80 7.35
N GLU A 101 3.72 4.57 7.84
CA GLU A 101 4.39 3.37 7.31
C GLU A 101 3.96 3.08 5.88
N TYR A 102 2.66 3.19 5.58
CA TYR A 102 2.13 3.04 4.22
C TYR A 102 2.73 4.06 3.25
N LEU A 103 2.73 5.34 3.61
CA LEU A 103 3.29 6.41 2.79
C LEU A 103 4.79 6.26 2.59
N ASN A 104 5.53 5.80 3.62
CA ASN A 104 6.94 5.48 3.47
C ASN A 104 7.17 4.32 2.48
N LEU A 105 6.35 3.27 2.53
CA LEU A 105 6.40 2.16 1.56
C LEU A 105 6.12 2.65 0.14
N LEU A 106 5.11 3.50 -0.03
CA LEU A 106 4.73 4.07 -1.32
C LEU A 106 5.80 5.01 -1.88
N GLU A 107 6.40 5.85 -1.03
CA GLU A 107 7.54 6.70 -1.39
C GLU A 107 8.68 5.86 -1.97
N GLN A 108 9.10 4.82 -1.24
CA GLN A 108 10.17 3.94 -1.71
C GLN A 108 9.78 3.25 -3.02
N PHE A 109 8.54 2.78 -3.14
CA PHE A 109 8.06 2.17 -4.37
C PHE A 109 8.12 3.13 -5.56
N PHE A 110 7.70 4.39 -5.41
CA PHE A 110 7.83 5.39 -6.47
C PHE A 110 9.29 5.67 -6.84
N ARG A 111 10.19 5.76 -5.85
CA ARG A 111 11.62 5.94 -6.11
C ARG A 111 12.21 4.79 -6.92
N LEU A 112 11.82 3.56 -6.62
CA LEU A 112 12.28 2.37 -7.36
C LEU A 112 11.73 2.29 -8.78
N ASN A 113 10.56 2.89 -9.03
CA ASN A 113 9.95 2.99 -10.37
C ASN A 113 10.32 4.30 -11.09
N GLU A 114 11.39 4.98 -10.66
CA GLU A 114 11.90 6.23 -11.23
C GLU A 114 10.88 7.40 -11.23
N ARG A 115 9.79 7.30 -10.44
CA ARG A 115 8.77 8.34 -10.24
C ARG A 115 9.13 9.24 -9.06
N ILE A 116 10.30 9.87 -9.15
CA ILE A 116 10.81 10.79 -8.13
C ILE A 116 9.86 11.98 -7.93
N ASP A 117 9.19 12.41 -9.00
CA ASP A 117 8.17 13.45 -8.97
C ASP A 117 7.01 13.11 -8.02
N LEU A 118 6.56 11.86 -7.99
CA LEU A 118 5.49 11.44 -7.08
C LEU A 118 5.99 11.25 -5.65
N ALA A 119 7.16 10.64 -5.48
CA ALA A 119 7.77 10.40 -4.18
C ALA A 119 7.96 11.68 -3.37
N ASP A 120 8.46 12.75 -4.00
CA ASP A 120 8.76 14.02 -3.32
C ASP A 120 7.51 14.87 -3.02
N ASN A 121 6.32 14.47 -3.50
CA ASN A 121 5.06 15.22 -3.34
C ASN A 121 3.98 14.44 -2.55
N LEU A 122 4.34 13.34 -1.89
CA LEU A 122 3.41 12.62 -0.99
C LEU A 122 3.04 13.50 0.22
N PRO A 123 1.81 13.37 0.75
CA PRO A 123 1.44 14.04 2.00
C PRO A 123 2.22 13.42 3.17
N TYR A 124 2.77 14.24 4.07
CA TYR A 124 3.42 13.83 5.33
C TYR A 124 2.92 14.70 6.47
#